data_AF-A0A929HRD1-F1
#
_entry.id   AF-A0A929HRD1-F1
#
_cell.length_a   1.000
_cell.length_b   1.000
_cell.length_c   1.000
_cell.angle_alpha   90.00
_cell.angle_beta   90.00
_cell.angle_gamma   90.00
#
_symmetry.space_group_name_H-M   'P 1'
#
loop_
_entity.id
_entity.type
_entity.pdbx_description
1 polymer ?
#
loop_
_entity_poly.entity_id
_entity_poly.type
_entity_poly.pdbx_seq_one_letter_code
_entity_poly.pdbx_strand_id
1 'polypeptide(L)'
;MLKSIERFFNKRIKSTDTVTGKEATDHSLMLATAALLIEISRADNVISLEETDLITRVIRKTFSLSDDETDELISLAEQQVEEAVSFYQFTHLINKGFSYERKLHVVGLLWQVVFADEEMEKHEEYFVRKIADLLHISHRDLIEAKHKAKNGK
;
A
#
# COMPACT_ATOMS: atom_id res chain seq x y z
N MET A 1 10.39 11.89 -0.03
CA MET A 1 9.83 10.88 -0.96
C MET A 1 10.92 10.13 -1.74
N LEU A 2 11.09 10.32 -3.07
CA LEU A 2 11.96 9.48 -3.92
C LEU A 2 13.40 9.28 -3.41
N LYS A 3 14.09 10.33 -2.99
CA LYS A 3 15.47 10.24 -2.49
C LYS A 3 15.61 9.44 -1.19
N SER A 4 14.57 9.36 -0.37
CA SER A 4 14.57 8.60 0.88
C SER A 4 14.40 7.10 0.59
N ILE A 5 13.53 6.79 -0.35
CA ILE A 5 13.26 5.43 -0.85
C ILE A 5 14.50 4.89 -1.57
N GLU A 6 15.05 5.65 -2.52
CA GLU A 6 16.30 5.28 -3.20
C GLU A 6 17.43 5.05 -2.21
N ARG A 7 17.51 5.86 -1.14
CA ARG A 7 18.55 5.71 -0.11
C ARG A 7 18.34 4.47 0.77
N PHE A 8 17.10 4.12 1.11
CA PHE A 8 16.76 2.91 1.85
C PHE A 8 17.18 1.66 1.07
N PHE A 9 16.68 1.52 -0.16
CA PHE A 9 16.97 0.37 -1.01
C PHE A 9 18.45 0.29 -1.42
N ASN A 10 19.10 1.41 -1.75
CA ASN A 10 20.55 1.41 -2.04
C ASN A 10 21.43 1.05 -0.82
N LYS A 11 20.98 1.35 0.39
CA LYS A 11 21.77 1.13 1.60
C LYS A 11 21.70 -0.33 2.09
N ARG A 12 20.60 -1.05 1.83
CA ARG A 12 20.37 -2.40 2.36
C ARG A 12 20.18 -3.50 1.30
N ILE A 13 19.69 -3.22 0.10
CA ILE A 13 19.69 -4.17 -1.03
C ILE A 13 21.02 -4.06 -1.78
N LYS A 14 22.14 -4.28 -1.08
CA LYS A 14 23.44 -4.46 -1.75
C LYS A 14 23.57 -5.92 -2.20
N SER A 15 22.95 -6.23 -3.34
CA SER A 15 23.33 -7.37 -4.18
C SER A 15 22.91 -7.19 -5.65
N THR A 16 22.95 -5.97 -6.19
CA THR A 16 23.10 -5.76 -7.65
C THR A 16 23.56 -4.32 -7.91
N ASP A 17 24.63 -4.19 -8.69
CA ASP A 17 25.21 -2.91 -9.12
C ASP A 17 24.18 -2.04 -9.86
N THR A 18 24.25 -0.72 -9.62
CA THR A 18 23.53 0.36 -10.31
C THR A 18 22.00 0.28 -10.31
N VAL A 19 21.35 1.07 -9.44
CA VAL A 19 19.90 1.31 -9.52
C VAL A 19 19.56 1.88 -10.88
N THR A 20 18.96 1.05 -11.72
CA THR A 20 18.39 1.48 -12.99
C THR A 20 17.11 2.28 -12.70
N GLY A 21 16.71 3.20 -13.58
CA GLY A 21 15.49 4.01 -13.37
C GLY A 21 14.20 3.20 -13.18
N LYS A 22 14.22 1.91 -13.56
CA LYS A 22 13.10 0.97 -13.37
C LYS A 22 12.96 0.49 -11.92
N GLU A 23 14.06 0.16 -11.25
CA GLU A 23 14.04 -0.31 -9.85
C GLU A 23 13.66 0.80 -8.88
N ALA A 24 14.17 2.01 -9.08
CA ALA A 24 13.76 3.19 -8.30
C ALA A 24 12.24 3.46 -8.42
N THR A 25 11.67 3.16 -9.59
CA THR A 25 10.23 3.28 -9.84
C THR A 25 9.46 2.18 -9.10
N ASP A 26 9.91 0.93 -9.14
CA ASP A 26 9.30 -0.17 -8.40
C ASP A 26 9.32 0.08 -6.89
N HIS A 27 10.44 0.55 -6.33
CA HIS A 27 10.55 0.91 -4.91
C HIS A 27 9.60 2.05 -4.50
N SER A 28 9.42 3.04 -5.37
CA SER A 28 8.49 4.15 -5.11
C SER A 28 7.04 3.69 -5.10
N LEU A 29 6.72 2.68 -5.91
CA LEU A 29 5.40 2.06 -5.97
C LEU A 29 5.15 1.17 -4.75
N MET A 30 6.18 0.47 -4.25
CA MET A 30 6.13 -0.28 -3.00
C MET A 30 5.79 0.63 -1.83
N LEU A 31 6.52 1.74 -1.68
CA LEU A 31 6.23 2.72 -0.65
C LEU A 31 4.84 3.33 -0.81
N ALA A 32 4.44 3.72 -2.02
CA ALA A 32 3.12 4.30 -2.25
C ALA A 32 1.99 3.31 -1.88
N THR A 33 2.18 2.02 -2.14
CA THR A 33 1.23 0.98 -1.75
C THR A 33 1.18 0.82 -0.23
N ALA A 34 2.35 0.70 0.42
CA ALA A 34 2.44 0.59 1.88
C ALA A 34 1.81 1.81 2.58
N ALA A 35 2.09 3.02 2.09
CA ALA A 35 1.53 4.25 2.61
C ALA A 35 0.00 4.28 2.51
N LEU A 36 -0.60 3.81 1.42
CA LEU A 36 -2.06 3.71 1.31
C LEU A 36 -2.67 2.67 2.27
N LEU A 37 -1.97 1.56 2.52
CA LEU A 37 -2.40 0.53 3.47
C LEU A 37 -2.30 1.00 4.93
N ILE A 38 -1.33 1.87 5.24
CA ILE A 38 -1.21 2.49 6.57
C ILE A 38 -2.21 3.64 6.72
N GLU A 39 -2.45 4.42 5.67
CA GLU A 39 -3.41 5.53 5.72
C GLU A 39 -4.83 5.03 6.05
N ILE A 40 -5.22 3.87 5.50
CA ILE A 40 -6.54 3.30 5.76
C ILE A 40 -6.70 2.81 7.19
N SER A 41 -5.68 2.16 7.78
CA SER A 41 -5.72 1.75 9.19
C SER A 41 -5.63 2.93 10.16
N ARG A 42 -5.08 4.07 9.72
CA ARG A 42 -5.03 5.31 10.52
C ARG A 42 -6.33 6.11 10.49
N ALA A 43 -7.29 5.76 9.64
CA ALA A 43 -8.48 6.58 9.41
C ALA A 43 -9.32 6.81 10.70
N ASP A 44 -9.20 5.91 11.68
CA ASP A 44 -9.88 5.97 12.97
C ASP A 44 -8.99 6.32 14.18
N ASN A 45 -7.74 6.78 13.95
CA ASN A 45 -6.76 7.14 14.98
C ASN A 45 -6.40 6.02 15.98
N VAL A 46 -6.88 4.79 15.79
CA VAL A 46 -6.52 3.61 16.58
C VAL A 46 -6.20 2.49 15.60
N ILE A 47 -4.92 2.14 15.47
CA ILE A 47 -4.48 0.97 14.71
C ILE A 47 -4.42 -0.23 15.66
N SER A 48 -5.04 -1.34 15.29
CA SER A 48 -4.97 -2.59 16.05
C SER A 48 -3.66 -3.36 15.75
N LEU A 49 -3.27 -4.24 16.67
CA LEU A 49 -2.13 -5.14 16.43
C LEU A 49 -2.44 -6.12 15.29
N GLU A 50 -3.70 -6.58 15.15
CA GLU A 50 -4.12 -7.46 14.06
C GLU A 50 -3.98 -6.80 12.68
N GLU A 51 -4.37 -5.53 12.56
CA GLU A 51 -4.22 -4.73 11.34
C GLU A 51 -2.76 -4.53 10.98
N THR A 52 -1.94 -4.14 11.96
CA THR A 52 -0.49 -3.93 11.76
C THR A 52 0.16 -5.22 11.27
N ASP A 53 -0.11 -6.34 11.93
CA ASP A 53 0.39 -7.65 11.55
C ASP A 53 -0.08 -8.06 10.15
N LEU A 54 -1.33 -7.75 9.79
CA LEU A 54 -1.84 -8.04 8.46
C LEU A 54 -1.15 -7.19 7.39
N ILE A 55 -1.01 -5.89 7.62
CA ILE A 55 -0.31 -4.96 6.72
C ILE A 55 1.12 -5.46 6.49
N THR A 56 1.84 -5.81 7.56
CA THR A 56 3.19 -6.39 7.49
C THR A 56 3.22 -7.66 6.65
N ARG A 57 2.34 -8.62 6.91
CA ARG A 57 2.26 -9.87 6.13
C ARG A 57 1.93 -9.61 4.65
N VAL A 58 1.00 -8.71 4.37
CA VAL A 58 0.55 -8.35 3.03
C VAL A 58 1.69 -7.70 2.25
N ILE A 59 2.36 -6.70 2.83
CA ILE A 59 3.49 -6.00 2.21
C ILE A 59 4.62 -6.99 1.93
N ARG A 60 5.02 -7.78 2.95
CA ARG A 60 6.08 -8.78 2.83
C ARG A 60 5.81 -9.76 1.69
N LYS A 61 4.60 -10.31 1.64
CA LYS A 61 4.20 -11.29 0.61
C LYS A 61 4.08 -10.66 -0.78
N THR A 62 3.53 -9.45 -0.87
CA THR A 62 3.31 -8.76 -2.16
C THR A 62 4.62 -8.41 -2.83
N PHE A 63 5.63 -8.03 -2.04
CA PHE A 63 6.92 -7.56 -2.56
C PHE A 63 8.09 -8.52 -2.33
N SER A 64 7.83 -9.68 -1.71
CA SER A 64 8.85 -10.70 -1.42
C SER A 64 10.04 -10.16 -0.62
N LEU A 65 9.75 -9.37 0.42
CA LEU A 65 10.73 -8.77 1.31
C LEU A 65 11.10 -9.69 2.48
N SER A 66 12.26 -9.47 3.09
CA SER A 66 12.59 -9.98 4.42
C SER A 66 11.85 -9.21 5.52
N ASP A 67 11.87 -9.74 6.75
CA ASP A 67 11.23 -9.09 7.90
C ASP A 67 11.85 -7.72 8.17
N ASP A 68 13.19 -7.63 8.23
CA ASP A 68 13.92 -6.36 8.40
C ASP A 68 13.58 -5.32 7.31
N GLU A 69 13.47 -5.74 6.05
CA GLU A 69 13.10 -4.85 4.95
C GLU A 69 11.64 -4.41 5.02
N THR A 70 10.77 -5.27 5.51
CA THR A 70 9.33 -4.97 5.67
C THR A 70 9.14 -3.94 6.78
N ASP A 71 9.76 -4.14 7.93
CA ASP A 71 9.68 -3.22 9.08
C ASP A 71 10.21 -1.83 8.72
N GLU A 72 11.33 -1.76 8.01
CA GLU A 72 11.87 -0.48 7.55
C GLU A 72 10.99 0.19 6.49
N LEU A 73 10.40 -0.58 5.56
CA LEU A 73 9.46 -0.04 4.56
C LEU A 73 8.21 0.52 5.24
N ILE A 74 7.68 -0.16 6.25
CA ILE A 74 6.54 0.30 7.05
C ILE A 74 6.89 1.59 7.77
N SER A 75 8.02 1.62 8.49
CA SER A 75 8.46 2.83 9.19
C SER A 75 8.63 4.04 8.26
N LEU A 76 9.18 3.81 7.06
CA LEU A 76 9.28 4.85 6.04
C LEU A 76 7.90 5.28 5.53
N ALA A 77 6.99 4.34 5.30
CA ALA A 77 5.65 4.64 4.84
C ALA A 77 4.85 5.42 5.90
N GLU A 78 4.97 5.08 7.19
CA GLU A 78 4.40 5.82 8.32
C GLU A 78 4.91 7.26 8.37
N GLN A 79 6.23 7.44 8.30
CA GLN A 79 6.85 8.78 8.28
C GLN A 79 6.34 9.59 7.08
N GLN A 80 6.25 8.95 5.92
CA GLN A 80 5.79 9.62 4.71
C GLN A 80 4.30 9.94 4.74
N VAL A 81 3.49 9.13 5.39
CA VAL A 81 2.07 9.41 5.67
C VAL A 81 1.96 10.61 6.62
N GLU A 82 2.76 10.66 7.68
CA GLU A 82 2.75 11.78 8.64
C GLU A 82 3.20 13.11 8.00
N GLU A 83 4.17 13.06 7.07
CA GLU A 83 4.62 14.21 6.29
C GLU A 83 3.65 14.58 5.14
N ALA A 84 2.77 13.67 4.73
CA ALA A 84 1.89 13.86 3.59
C ALA A 84 0.71 14.77 3.94
N VAL A 85 0.47 15.75 3.08
CA VAL A 85 -0.78 16.54 3.15
C VAL A 85 -1.97 15.75 2.61
N SER A 86 -1.74 14.77 1.73
CA SER A 86 -2.79 13.93 1.15
C SER A 86 -2.28 12.68 0.42
N PHE A 87 -3.12 11.64 0.35
CA PHE A 87 -2.94 10.43 -0.47
C PHE A 87 -2.87 10.65 -2.00
N TYR A 88 -3.16 11.86 -2.50
CA TYR A 88 -3.03 12.17 -3.94
C TYR A 88 -1.64 11.89 -4.49
N GLN A 89 -0.58 12.14 -3.71
CA GLN A 89 0.79 11.88 -4.17
C GLN A 89 1.06 10.38 -4.39
N PHE A 90 0.50 9.52 -3.54
CA PHE A 90 0.66 8.06 -3.64
C PHE A 90 -0.14 7.49 -4.80
N THR A 91 -1.41 7.89 -4.92
CA THR A 91 -2.27 7.46 -6.04
C THR A 91 -1.73 7.93 -7.40
N HIS A 92 -1.12 9.12 -7.46
CA HIS A 92 -0.45 9.60 -8.66
C HIS A 92 0.75 8.73 -9.07
N LEU A 93 1.61 8.36 -8.12
CA LEU A 93 2.74 7.45 -8.38
C LEU A 93 2.26 6.10 -8.89
N ILE A 94 1.25 5.53 -8.22
CA ILE A 94 0.65 4.24 -8.61
C ILE A 94 0.05 4.32 -10.01
N ASN A 95 -0.68 5.38 -10.36
CA ASN A 95 -1.22 5.54 -11.70
C ASN A 95 -0.16 5.62 -12.80
N LYS A 96 0.99 6.21 -12.49
CA LYS A 96 2.09 6.35 -13.45
C LYS A 96 2.86 5.05 -13.65
N GLY A 97 2.98 4.23 -12.60
CA GLY A 97 3.84 3.05 -12.62
C GLY A 97 3.13 1.69 -12.71
N PHE A 98 1.87 1.58 -12.30
CA PHE A 98 1.13 0.32 -12.31
C PHE A 98 0.19 0.18 -13.51
N SER A 99 0.17 -1.04 -14.06
CA SER A 99 -0.88 -1.49 -14.97
C SER A 99 -2.23 -1.51 -14.26
N TYR A 100 -3.31 -1.56 -15.03
CA TYR A 100 -4.66 -1.70 -14.48
C TYR A 100 -4.79 -2.88 -13.50
N GLU A 101 -4.25 -4.04 -13.87
CA GLU A 101 -4.27 -5.25 -13.04
C GLU A 101 -3.54 -5.06 -11.70
N ARG A 102 -2.37 -4.40 -11.73
CA ARG A 102 -1.63 -4.07 -10.50
C ARG A 102 -2.38 -3.06 -9.63
N LYS A 103 -3.06 -2.09 -10.24
CA LYS A 103 -3.92 -1.15 -9.51
C LYS A 103 -5.12 -1.84 -8.86
N LEU A 104 -5.74 -2.78 -9.58
CA LEU A 104 -6.81 -3.62 -9.04
C LEU A 104 -6.30 -4.50 -7.89
N HIS A 105 -5.06 -5.00 -7.99
CA HIS A 105 -4.42 -5.73 -6.90
C HIS A 105 -4.28 -4.87 -5.63
N VAL A 106 -3.81 -3.61 -5.76
CA VAL A 106 -3.74 -2.66 -4.63
C VAL A 106 -5.11 -2.45 -3.99
N VAL A 107 -6.17 -2.28 -4.79
CA VAL A 107 -7.54 -2.17 -4.26
C VAL A 107 -7.99 -3.43 -3.54
N GLY A 108 -7.58 -4.61 -4.03
CA GLY A 108 -7.80 -5.88 -3.33
C GLY A 108 -7.10 -5.95 -1.97
N LEU A 109 -5.85 -5.47 -1.89
CA LEU A 109 -5.11 -5.41 -0.63
C LEU A 109 -5.77 -4.45 0.38
N LEU A 110 -6.24 -3.29 -0.08
CA LEU A 110 -6.99 -2.36 0.77
C LEU A 110 -8.23 -3.03 1.37
N TRP A 111 -9.00 -3.77 0.57
CA TRP A 111 -10.14 -4.53 1.09
C TRP A 111 -9.74 -5.62 2.09
N GLN A 112 -8.58 -6.26 1.91
CA GLN A 112 -8.11 -7.25 2.89
C GLN A 112 -7.82 -6.61 4.24
N VAL A 113 -7.25 -5.40 4.26
CA VAL A 113 -7.00 -4.64 5.49
C VAL A 113 -8.32 -4.24 6.15
N VAL A 114 -9.27 -3.67 5.41
CA VAL A 114 -10.60 -3.31 5.94
C VAL A 114 -11.37 -4.50 6.50
N PHE A 115 -11.18 -5.70 5.92
CA PHE A 115 -11.81 -6.90 6.43
C PHE A 115 -10.94 -7.63 7.47
N ALA A 116 -9.79 -7.09 7.89
CA ALA A 116 -8.96 -7.71 8.94
C ALA A 116 -9.79 -7.85 10.22
N ASP A 117 -10.45 -6.75 10.59
CA ASP A 117 -11.26 -6.66 11.78
C ASP A 117 -12.72 -7.06 11.47
N GLU A 118 -13.48 -7.40 12.51
CA GLU A 118 -14.85 -7.90 12.34
C GLU A 118 -15.85 -6.78 12.00
N GLU A 119 -15.51 -5.53 12.30
CA GLU A 119 -16.38 -4.37 12.09
C GLU A 119 -15.81 -3.43 11.02
N MET A 120 -16.24 -3.64 9.78
CA MET A 120 -15.98 -2.66 8.71
C MET A 120 -16.78 -1.38 9.00
N GLU A 121 -16.07 -0.28 9.09
CA GLU A 121 -16.67 1.02 9.30
C GLU A 121 -17.00 1.75 7.99
N LYS A 122 -17.92 2.71 8.07
CA LYS A 122 -18.34 3.51 6.90
C LYS A 122 -17.20 4.37 6.36
N HIS A 123 -16.30 4.82 7.22
CA HIS A 123 -15.21 5.72 6.86
C HIS A 123 -14.13 4.94 6.06
N GLU A 124 -13.84 3.69 6.41
CA GLU A 124 -12.94 2.80 5.66
C GLU A 124 -13.49 2.45 4.28
N GLU A 125 -14.77 2.05 4.20
CA GLU A 125 -15.41 1.77 2.92
C GLU A 125 -15.38 3.01 2.01
N TYR A 126 -15.63 4.20 2.58
CA TYR A 126 -15.49 5.44 1.84
C TYR A 126 -14.05 5.67 1.36
N PHE A 127 -13.06 5.37 2.21
CA PHE A 127 -11.65 5.49 1.85
C PHE A 127 -11.28 4.58 0.67
N VAL A 128 -11.63 3.27 0.72
CA VAL A 128 -11.33 2.34 -0.39
C VAL A 128 -11.99 2.80 -1.68
N ARG A 129 -13.25 3.26 -1.63
CA ARG A 129 -13.95 3.83 -2.79
C ARG A 129 -13.21 5.01 -3.37
N LYS A 130 -12.79 5.95 -2.51
CA LYS A 130 -12.04 7.15 -2.92
C LYS A 130 -10.71 6.79 -3.58
N ILE A 131 -9.96 5.85 -3.00
CA ILE A 131 -8.71 5.39 -3.61
C ILE A 131 -8.95 4.68 -4.94
N ALA A 132 -9.97 3.83 -5.04
CA ALA A 132 -10.30 3.15 -6.29
C ALA A 132 -10.66 4.14 -7.42
N ASP A 133 -11.42 5.19 -7.11
CA ASP A 133 -11.74 6.26 -8.05
C ASP A 133 -10.46 6.98 -8.52
N LEU A 134 -9.54 7.29 -7.59
CA LEU A 134 -8.26 7.91 -7.90
C LEU A 134 -7.34 7.02 -8.72
N LEU A 135 -7.39 5.70 -8.52
CA LEU A 135 -6.64 4.71 -9.29
C LEU A 135 -7.29 4.37 -10.64
N HIS A 136 -8.43 5.00 -10.94
CA HIS A 136 -9.24 4.77 -12.13
C HIS A 136 -9.71 3.32 -12.27
N ILE A 137 -10.09 2.69 -11.15
CA ILE A 137 -10.69 1.36 -11.11
C ILE A 137 -12.20 1.47 -11.33
N SER A 138 -12.75 0.60 -12.17
CA SER A 138 -14.19 0.60 -12.44
C SER A 138 -14.98 0.21 -11.19
N HIS A 139 -16.19 0.76 -11.03
CA HIS A 139 -17.06 0.38 -9.90
C HIS A 139 -17.35 -1.12 -9.87
N ARG A 140 -17.49 -1.75 -11.03
CA ARG A 140 -17.69 -3.19 -11.14
C ARG A 140 -16.51 -3.96 -10.52
N ASP A 141 -15.28 -3.63 -10.93
CA ASP A 141 -14.09 -4.33 -10.45
C ASP A 141 -13.83 -4.07 -8.96
N LEU A 142 -14.18 -2.87 -8.48
CA LEU A 142 -14.15 -2.55 -7.05
C LEU A 142 -15.07 -3.48 -6.24
N ILE A 143 -16.30 -3.69 -6.70
CA ILE A 143 -17.26 -4.59 -6.05
C ILE A 143 -16.80 -6.05 -6.13
N GLU A 144 -16.29 -6.49 -7.29
CA GLU A 144 -15.71 -7.84 -7.43
C GLU A 144 -14.52 -8.05 -6.48
N ALA A 145 -13.64 -7.06 -6.33
CA ALA A 145 -12.53 -7.10 -5.38
C ALA A 145 -13.01 -7.19 -3.92
N LYS A 146 -14.03 -6.41 -3.55
CA LYS A 146 -14.66 -6.47 -2.22
C LYS A 146 -15.17 -7.88 -1.91
N HIS A 147 -15.88 -8.49 -2.85
CA HIS A 147 -16.40 -9.86 -2.68
C HIS A 147 -15.28 -10.90 -2.56
N LYS A 148 -14.22 -10.79 -3.37
CA LYS A 148 -13.07 -11.69 -3.30
C LYS A 148 -12.35 -11.59 -1.95
N ALA A 149 -12.12 -10.39 -1.44
CA ALA A 149 -11.48 -10.19 -0.15
C ALA A 149 -12.34 -10.75 1.01
N LYS A 150 -13.66 -10.52 0.97
CA LYS A 150 -14.59 -11.05 1.98
C LYS A 150 -14.67 -12.58 1.99
N ASN A 151 -14.66 -13.21 0.82
CA ASN A 151 -14.81 -14.67 0.68
C ASN A 151 -13.48 -15.44 0.79
N GLY A 152 -12.34 -14.72 0.82
CA GLY A 152 -11.01 -15.31 0.93
C GLY A 152 -10.49 -15.44 2.36
N LYS A 153 -11.34 -15.22 3.37
CA LYS A 153 -11.06 -15.56 4.77
C LYS A 153 -11.06 -17.08 4.96
#